data_AF-A0A7V9DU87-F1
#
_entry.id   AF-A0A7V9DU87-F1
#
_cell.length_a   1.000
_cell.length_b   1.000
_cell.length_c   1.000
_cell.angle_alpha   90.00
_cell.angle_beta   90.00
_cell.angle_gamma   90.00
#
_symmetry.space_group_name_H-M   'P 1'
#
loop_
_entity.id
_entity.type
_entity.pdbx_description
1 polymer ?
#
loop_
_entity_poly.entity_id
_entity_poly.type
_entity_poly.pdbx_seq_one_letter_code
_entity_poly.pdbx_strand_id
1 'polypeptide(L)'
;MTVLVLLVALVWIVSVVASLRRPGAAASSPSPELVAARTGGEPAGAASTGDAGPTPPALELLSVPADLLSTDELCMAWRISYWALQRSADTPARVQIVDARESYLVELERRDQQGFQRWLYAGSRAAGNPHRYLETGNGE
;
A
#
# COMPACT_ATOMS: atom_id res chain seq x y z
N MET A 1 -24.47 -6.19 -13.84
CA MET A 1 -23.59 -5.10 -13.35
C MET A 1 -23.81 -4.77 -11.87
N THR A 2 -25.02 -4.53 -11.40
CA THR A 2 -25.32 -4.21 -9.99
C THR A 2 -24.90 -5.28 -8.98
N VAL A 3 -25.04 -6.57 -9.32
CA VAL A 3 -24.65 -7.68 -8.42
C VAL A 3 -23.12 -7.77 -8.24
N LEU A 4 -22.35 -7.49 -9.29
CA LEU A 4 -20.88 -7.52 -9.24
C LEU A 4 -20.33 -6.38 -8.36
N VAL A 5 -20.90 -5.17 -8.49
CA VAL A 5 -20.55 -4.00 -7.67
C VAL A 5 -20.88 -4.26 -6.20
N LEU A 6 -22.02 -4.89 -5.90
CA LEU A 6 -22.38 -5.25 -4.53
C LEU A 6 -21.44 -6.29 -3.91
N LEU A 7 -20.99 -7.28 -4.70
CA LEU A 7 -20.04 -8.28 -4.21
C LEU A 7 -18.66 -7.69 -3.93
N VAL A 8 -18.17 -6.79 -4.80
CA VAL A 8 -16.90 -6.08 -4.58
C VAL A 8 -16.99 -5.18 -3.34
N ALA A 9 -18.08 -4.43 -3.19
CA ALA A 9 -18.32 -3.59 -2.02
C ALA A 9 -18.40 -4.43 -0.72
N LEU A 10 -19.01 -5.62 -0.76
CA LEU A 10 -19.15 -6.49 0.40
C LEU A 10 -17.81 -7.08 0.84
N VAL A 11 -16.94 -7.46 -0.11
CA VAL A 11 -15.56 -7.91 0.17
C VAL A 11 -14.71 -6.79 0.78
N TRP A 12 -14.88 -5.55 0.30
CA TRP A 12 -14.25 -4.35 0.87
C TRP A 12 -14.71 -4.08 2.30
N ILE A 13 -16.02 -4.11 2.57
CA ILE A 13 -16.60 -3.87 3.89
C ILE A 13 -16.13 -4.93 4.90
N VAL A 14 -16.15 -6.20 4.52
CA VAL A 14 -15.70 -7.31 5.40
C VAL A 14 -14.22 -7.18 5.74
N SER A 15 -13.38 -6.77 4.77
CA SER A 15 -11.95 -6.58 4.98
C SER A 15 -11.64 -5.40 5.92
N VAL A 16 -12.39 -4.30 5.81
CA VAL A 16 -12.27 -3.14 6.71
C VAL A 16 -12.69 -3.50 8.14
N VAL A 17 -13.82 -4.20 8.31
CA VAL A 17 -14.32 -4.61 9.63
C VAL A 17 -13.39 -5.62 10.30
N ALA A 18 -12.79 -6.55 9.54
CA ALA A 18 -11.81 -7.50 10.07
C ALA A 18 -10.51 -6.81 10.54
N SER A 19 -10.11 -5.71 9.90
CA SER A 19 -8.92 -4.93 10.28
C SER A 19 -9.14 -4.11 11.56
N LEU A 20 -10.36 -3.62 11.77
CA LEU A 20 -10.76 -2.91 12.99
C LEU A 20 -10.98 -3.84 14.19
N ARG A 21 -11.18 -5.14 13.94
CA ARG A 21 -11.40 -6.15 14.99
C ARG A 21 -10.15 -6.77 15.56
N ARG A 22 -8.92 -6.36 15.17
CA ARG A 22 -7.70 -6.85 15.83
C ARG A 22 -7.78 -6.53 17.33
N PRO A 23 -8.02 -7.52 18.21
CA PRO A 23 -7.97 -7.31 19.64
C PRO A 23 -6.49 -7.08 19.96
N GLY A 24 -6.20 -6.02 20.72
CA GLY A 24 -4.86 -5.78 21.23
C GLY A 24 -4.37 -7.01 21.99
N ALA A 25 -3.40 -7.72 21.42
CA ALA A 25 -2.63 -8.70 22.15
C ALA A 25 -1.73 -7.92 23.11
N ALA A 26 -2.26 -7.73 24.31
CA ALA A 26 -1.49 -7.35 25.47
C ALA A 26 -0.39 -8.37 25.76
N ALA A 27 0.67 -7.86 26.39
CA ALA A 27 1.69 -8.57 27.15
C ALA A 27 2.71 -9.41 26.37
N SER A 28 3.85 -8.78 26.11
CA SER A 28 5.12 -9.30 26.62
C SER A 28 6.01 -8.12 27.00
N SER A 29 6.04 -7.81 28.30
CA SER A 29 7.16 -7.10 28.92
C SER A 29 8.40 -7.97 28.85
N PRO A 30 9.58 -7.36 28.68
CA PRO A 30 10.64 -7.59 29.66
C PRO A 30 11.00 -6.31 30.43
N SER A 31 11.12 -6.48 31.75
CA SER A 31 11.49 -5.48 32.75
C SER A 31 13.01 -5.15 32.72
N PRO A 32 13.45 -4.11 33.48
CA PRO A 32 14.62 -3.28 33.19
C PRO A 32 15.89 -3.64 33.97
N GLU A 33 17.04 -3.56 33.30
CA GLU A 33 18.40 -3.39 33.85
C GLU A 33 19.29 -3.05 32.64
N LEU A 34 20.27 -2.15 32.63
CA LEU A 34 20.86 -1.24 33.59
C LEU A 34 21.80 -0.38 32.74
N VAL A 35 21.46 0.87 32.41
CA VAL A 35 22.48 1.86 32.01
C VAL A 35 22.15 3.16 32.72
N ALA A 36 22.75 3.28 33.90
CA ALA A 36 22.81 4.52 34.65
C ALA A 36 23.69 5.56 33.93
N ALA A 37 23.25 6.80 34.05
CA ALA A 37 24.04 8.03 34.13
C ALA A 37 24.70 8.56 32.85
N ARG A 38 24.04 9.59 32.28
CA ARG A 38 24.64 10.94 32.34
C ARG A 38 23.58 12.04 32.34
N THR A 39 23.48 12.72 33.47
CA THR A 39 22.76 13.98 33.66
C THR A 39 23.41 15.06 32.79
N GLY A 40 22.62 15.87 32.09
CA GLY A 40 23.11 17.12 31.52
C GLY A 40 22.24 17.73 30.43
N GLY A 41 21.33 18.63 30.84
CA GLY A 41 20.99 19.82 30.06
C GLY A 41 19.75 19.76 29.16
N GLU A 42 18.66 20.36 29.64
CA GLU A 42 17.77 21.19 28.80
C GLU A 42 18.02 22.66 29.21
N PRO A 43 17.80 23.69 28.35
CA PRO A 43 16.52 23.87 27.67
C PRO A 43 16.56 24.39 26.21
N ALA A 44 15.42 24.19 25.56
CA ALA A 44 14.74 25.09 24.62
C ALA A 44 15.47 25.65 23.38
N GLY A 45 14.94 25.24 22.22
CA GLY A 45 14.59 26.18 21.15
C GLY A 45 15.59 26.27 20.00
N ALA A 46 15.26 25.65 18.87
CA ALA A 46 15.19 26.30 17.56
C ALA A 46 14.86 25.28 16.47
N ALA A 47 13.78 25.58 15.74
CA ALA A 47 13.52 25.16 14.37
C ALA A 47 13.43 23.65 14.09
N SER A 48 12.21 23.11 14.21
CA SER A 48 11.75 22.12 13.22
C SER A 48 11.65 22.81 11.85
N THR A 49 12.78 22.97 11.18
CA THR A 49 12.78 23.06 9.73
C THR A 49 12.53 21.65 9.24
N GLY A 50 11.39 21.45 8.58
CA GLY A 50 11.01 20.19 7.98
C GLY A 50 12.08 19.72 7.01
N ASP A 51 12.94 18.84 7.49
CA ASP A 51 13.68 17.92 6.64
C ASP A 51 12.63 16.93 6.14
N ALA A 52 12.14 17.19 4.92
CA ALA A 52 11.53 16.15 4.13
C ALA A 52 12.63 15.12 3.87
N GLY A 53 12.81 14.21 4.84
CA GLY A 53 13.72 13.09 4.70
C GLY A 53 13.44 12.39 3.37
N PRO A 54 14.46 11.81 2.71
CA PRO A 54 14.31 11.29 1.36
C PRO A 54 13.11 10.37 1.29
N THR A 55 12.07 10.81 0.59
CA THR A 55 10.91 9.99 0.29
C THR A 55 11.47 8.72 -0.33
N PRO A 56 11.26 7.52 0.25
CA PRO A 56 11.79 6.31 -0.35
C PRO A 56 11.27 6.26 -1.79
N PRO A 57 12.12 5.93 -2.79
CA PRO A 57 11.77 6.01 -4.22
C PRO A 57 10.49 5.22 -4.58
N ALA A 58 10.13 4.27 -3.72
CA ALA A 58 8.89 3.50 -3.77
C ALA A 58 7.60 4.34 -3.63
N LEU A 59 7.62 5.44 -2.86
CA LEU A 59 6.45 6.32 -2.69
C LEU A 59 6.30 7.30 -3.86
N GLU A 60 7.41 7.69 -4.50
CA GLU A 60 7.40 8.56 -5.67
C GLU A 60 6.70 7.88 -6.86
N LEU A 61 6.90 6.57 -7.01
CA LEU A 61 6.19 5.75 -8.00
C LEU A 61 4.66 5.76 -7.81
N LEU A 62 4.17 5.99 -6.57
CA LEU A 62 2.74 6.05 -6.29
C LEU A 62 2.07 7.35 -6.76
N SER A 63 2.86 8.39 -7.04
CA SER A 63 2.39 9.68 -7.54
C SER A 63 2.39 9.75 -9.07
N VAL A 64 3.04 8.80 -9.76
CA VAL A 64 3.06 8.75 -11.22
C VAL A 64 1.71 8.25 -11.75
N PRO A 65 1.09 8.93 -12.74
CA PRO A 65 -0.11 8.44 -13.40
C PRO A 65 0.04 7.02 -13.93
N ALA A 66 -0.99 6.19 -13.74
CA ALA A 66 -0.93 4.76 -14.05
C ALA A 66 -0.64 4.47 -15.54
N ASP A 67 -1.18 5.29 -16.44
CA ASP A 67 -1.01 5.16 -17.89
C ASP A 67 0.43 5.38 -18.36
N LEU A 68 1.23 6.12 -17.59
CA LEU A 68 2.64 6.39 -17.89
C LEU A 68 3.60 5.31 -17.37
N LEU A 69 3.14 4.41 -16.49
CA LEU A 69 3.94 3.33 -15.96
C LEU A 69 4.00 2.16 -16.94
N SER A 70 5.13 1.48 -17.11
CA SER A 70 5.19 0.18 -17.79
C SER A 70 4.41 -0.89 -17.02
N THR A 71 4.11 -2.04 -17.66
CA THR A 71 3.37 -3.12 -17.00
C THR A 71 4.12 -3.68 -15.79
N ASP A 72 5.44 -3.70 -15.85
CA ASP A 72 6.31 -4.13 -14.74
C ASP A 72 6.29 -3.13 -13.59
N GLU A 73 6.34 -1.83 -13.92
CA GLU A 73 6.21 -0.76 -12.93
C GLU A 73 4.83 -0.76 -12.28
N LEU A 74 3.75 -1.00 -13.03
CA LEU A 74 2.40 -1.17 -12.47
C LEU A 74 2.33 -2.35 -11.51
N CYS A 75 2.90 -3.50 -11.87
CA CYS A 75 2.96 -4.67 -11.00
C CYS A 75 3.76 -4.38 -9.73
N MET A 76 4.83 -3.61 -9.83
CA MET A 76 5.64 -3.19 -8.69
C MET A 76 4.90 -2.17 -7.80
N ALA A 77 4.32 -1.13 -8.40
CA ALA A 77 3.53 -0.09 -7.73
C ALA A 77 2.32 -0.70 -6.99
N TRP A 78 1.65 -1.69 -7.59
CA TRP A 78 0.59 -2.46 -6.94
C TRP A 78 1.07 -3.17 -5.65
N ARG A 79 2.26 -3.77 -5.66
CA ARG A 79 2.81 -4.46 -4.48
C ARG A 79 3.26 -3.47 -3.42
N ILE A 80 3.91 -2.38 -3.83
CA ILE A 80 4.41 -1.34 -2.93
C ILE A 80 3.27 -0.62 -2.24
N SER A 81 2.24 -0.24 -2.98
CA SER A 81 1.07 0.47 -2.45
C SER A 81 0.34 -0.30 -1.36
N TYR A 82 0.33 -1.64 -1.41
CA TYR A 82 -0.21 -2.44 -0.31
C TYR A 82 0.55 -2.17 0.99
N TRP A 83 1.88 -2.22 0.95
CA TRP A 83 2.70 -1.98 2.14
C TRP A 83 2.67 -0.52 2.59
N ALA A 84 2.58 0.43 1.66
CA ALA A 84 2.39 1.84 1.98
C ALA A 84 1.06 2.04 2.72
N LEU A 85 -0.02 1.41 2.26
CA LEU A 85 -1.34 1.48 2.91
C LEU A 85 -1.31 0.89 4.33
N GLN A 86 -0.60 -0.23 4.51
CA GLN A 86 -0.47 -0.89 5.82
C GLN A 86 0.36 -0.08 6.84
N ARG A 87 1.28 0.77 6.36
CA ARG A 87 2.16 1.58 7.21
C ARG A 87 1.66 3.01 7.42
N SER A 88 0.79 3.51 6.56
CA SER A 88 0.27 4.86 6.67
C SER A 88 -0.69 4.98 7.85
N ALA A 89 -0.35 5.85 8.79
CA ALA A 89 -1.25 6.27 9.87
C ALA A 89 -2.12 7.47 9.46
N ASP A 90 -1.78 8.15 8.36
CA ASP A 90 -2.41 9.38 7.91
C ASP A 90 -3.59 9.09 6.97
N THR A 91 -4.79 9.56 7.32
CA THR A 91 -6.02 9.30 6.56
C THR A 91 -5.98 9.86 5.14
N PRO A 92 -5.61 11.14 4.90
CA PRO A 92 -5.40 11.68 3.56
C PRO A 92 -4.43 10.83 2.72
N ALA A 93 -3.27 10.45 3.26
CA ALA A 93 -2.33 9.60 2.54
C ALA A 93 -2.92 8.22 2.21
N ARG A 94 -3.72 7.63 3.11
CA ARG A 94 -4.41 6.36 2.84
C ARG A 94 -5.41 6.47 1.69
N VAL A 95 -6.15 7.57 1.60
CA VAL A 95 -7.07 7.82 0.48
C VAL A 95 -6.31 7.88 -0.83
N GLN A 96 -5.24 8.67 -0.90
CA GLN A 96 -4.40 8.77 -2.11
C GLN A 96 -3.85 7.41 -2.56
N ILE A 97 -3.40 6.58 -1.61
CA ILE A 97 -2.90 5.23 -1.92
C ILE A 97 -4.02 4.32 -2.45
N VAL A 98 -5.25 4.44 -1.92
CA VAL A 98 -6.39 3.66 -2.42
C VAL A 98 -6.77 4.10 -3.84
N ASP A 99 -6.80 5.41 -4.11
CA ASP A 99 -7.12 5.97 -5.43
C ASP A 99 -6.09 5.54 -6.49
N ALA A 100 -4.80 5.58 -6.14
CA ALA A 100 -3.73 5.08 -7.01
C ALA A 100 -3.90 3.58 -7.29
N ARG A 101 -4.26 2.78 -6.28
CA ARG A 101 -4.49 1.34 -6.43
C ARG A 101 -5.67 1.02 -7.34
N GLU A 102 -6.76 1.80 -7.28
CA GLU A 102 -7.86 1.65 -8.21
C GLU A 102 -7.40 1.92 -9.65
N SER A 103 -6.67 3.02 -9.85
CA SER A 103 -6.12 3.40 -11.16
C SER A 103 -5.18 2.32 -11.73
N TYR A 104 -4.36 1.68 -10.91
CA TYR A 104 -3.52 0.56 -11.34
C TYR A 104 -4.34 -0.65 -11.79
N LEU A 105 -5.43 -0.99 -11.10
CA LEU A 105 -6.28 -2.12 -11.49
C LEU A 105 -6.96 -1.85 -12.83
N VAL A 106 -7.49 -0.65 -13.02
CA VAL A 106 -8.09 -0.23 -14.29
C VAL A 106 -7.08 -0.32 -15.42
N GLU A 107 -5.87 0.19 -15.21
CA GLU A 107 -4.84 0.19 -16.25
C GLU A 107 -4.32 -1.23 -16.55
N LEU A 108 -4.16 -2.09 -15.55
CA LEU A 108 -3.80 -3.50 -15.74
C LEU A 108 -4.89 -4.26 -16.52
N GLU A 109 -6.16 -4.05 -16.20
CA GLU A 109 -7.28 -4.63 -16.96
C GLU A 109 -7.32 -4.13 -18.40
N ARG A 110 -7.05 -2.84 -18.62
CA ARG A 110 -7.01 -2.22 -19.96
C ARG A 110 -5.90 -2.81 -20.83
N ARG A 111 -4.73 -3.11 -20.26
CA ARG A 111 -3.56 -3.62 -21.00
C ARG A 111 -3.68 -5.09 -21.35
N ASP A 112 -4.13 -5.92 -20.42
CA ASP A 112 -4.31 -7.35 -20.64
C ASP A 112 -5.50 -7.86 -19.82
N GLN A 113 -6.70 -7.72 -20.40
CA GLN A 113 -7.93 -8.15 -19.77
C GLN A 113 -7.94 -9.65 -19.45
N GLN A 114 -7.36 -10.48 -20.33
CA GLN A 114 -7.34 -11.94 -20.11
C GLN A 114 -6.36 -12.32 -19.00
N GLY A 115 -5.15 -11.77 -19.00
CA GLY A 115 -4.18 -11.94 -17.94
C GLY A 115 -4.67 -11.43 -16.59
N PHE A 116 -5.32 -10.28 -16.57
CA PHE A 116 -5.95 -9.72 -15.38
C PHE A 116 -7.01 -10.66 -14.81
N GLN A 117 -7.89 -11.21 -15.65
CA GLN A 117 -8.88 -12.21 -15.22
C GLN A 117 -8.21 -13.49 -14.70
N ARG A 118 -7.18 -14.02 -15.38
CA ARG A 118 -6.40 -15.18 -14.90
C ARG A 118 -5.84 -14.92 -13.50
N TRP A 119 -5.30 -13.72 -13.26
CA TRP A 119 -4.79 -13.32 -11.96
C TRP A 119 -5.88 -13.31 -10.89
N LEU A 120 -7.05 -12.71 -11.17
CA LEU A 120 -8.16 -12.67 -10.22
C LEU A 120 -8.71 -14.07 -9.89
N TYR A 121 -8.90 -14.91 -10.91
CA TYR A 121 -9.41 -16.28 -10.72
C TYR A 121 -8.42 -17.20 -10.01
N ALA A 122 -7.12 -16.92 -10.06
CA ALA A 122 -6.10 -17.65 -9.31
C ALA A 122 -6.14 -17.37 -7.79
N GLY A 123 -7.11 -16.59 -7.30
CA GLY A 123 -7.23 -16.24 -5.89
C GLY A 123 -6.24 -15.15 -5.48
N SER A 124 -6.13 -14.10 -6.31
CA SER A 124 -5.23 -12.98 -6.06
C SER A 124 -5.41 -12.40 -4.66
N ARG A 125 -4.28 -12.10 -4.02
CA ARG A 125 -4.24 -11.41 -2.72
C ARG A 125 -3.99 -9.93 -2.97
N ALA A 126 -4.41 -9.07 -2.04
CA ALA A 126 -4.22 -7.61 -2.13
C ALA A 126 -2.74 -7.17 -2.33
N ALA A 127 -1.78 -8.00 -1.90
CA ALA A 127 -0.33 -7.78 -2.08
C ALA A 127 0.31 -8.67 -3.17
N GLY A 128 -0.49 -9.52 -3.81
CA GLY A 128 -0.01 -10.51 -4.77
C GLY A 128 0.55 -9.87 -6.03
N ASN A 129 1.58 -10.49 -6.64
CA ASN A 129 2.19 -10.01 -7.87
C ASN A 129 1.37 -10.47 -9.10
N PRO A 130 0.82 -9.54 -9.92
CA PRO A 130 0.08 -9.89 -11.13
C PRO A 130 0.98 -10.40 -12.27
N HIS A 131 2.26 -10.02 -12.28
CA HIS A 131 3.19 -10.17 -13.41
C HIS A 131 3.21 -11.56 -14.06
N ARG A 132 3.08 -12.65 -13.29
CA ARG A 132 3.12 -14.02 -13.84
C ARG A 132 1.88 -14.41 -14.68
N TYR A 133 0.82 -13.61 -14.64
CA TYR A 133 -0.44 -13.88 -15.32
C TYR A 133 -0.67 -12.97 -16.52
N LEU A 134 0.02 -11.83 -16.53
CA LEU A 134 -0.04 -10.84 -17.58
C LEU A 134 0.91 -11.23 -18.70
N GLU A 135 0.45 -11.10 -19.93
CA GLU A 135 1.33 -11.10 -21.08
C GLU A 135 1.96 -9.72 -21.13
N THR A 136 3.29 -9.64 -20.95
CA THR A 136 4.03 -8.40 -21.17
C THR A 136 3.77 -7.98 -22.61
N GLY A 137 2.90 -7.00 -22.82
CA GLY A 137 2.72 -6.38 -24.11
C GLY A 137 4.04 -5.77 -24.52
N ASN A 138 4.83 -6.48 -25.32
CA ASN A 138 5.87 -5.90 -26.17
C ASN A 138 5.12 -5.07 -27.22
N GLY A 139 4.69 -3.89 -26.79
CA GLY A 139 3.93 -2.93 -27.56
C GLY A 139 4.69 -1.64 -27.80
N GLU A 140 6.03 -1.66 -27.72
CA GLU A 140 6.96 -0.69 -28.32
C GLU A 140 8.28 -1.39 -28.71
#